data_AF-A0A1X6MH67-F1
#
_entry.id   AF-A0A1X6MH67-F1
#
_cell.length_a   1.000
_cell.length_b   1.000
_cell.length_c   1.000
_cell.angle_alpha   90.00
_cell.angle_beta   90.00
_cell.angle_gamma   90.00
#
_symmetry.space_group_name_H-M   'P 1'
#
loop_
_entity.id
_entity.type
_entity.pdbx_description
1 polymer ?
#
loop_
_entity_poly.entity_id
_entity_poly.type
_entity_poly.pdbx_seq_one_letter_code
_entity_poly.pdbx_strand_id
1 'polypeptide(L)'
;MLIRGKDQDEGEDIEDVPVRVLSDFCIFHPKSHQIQSLRLFNDETQDHNLIAAKWVQPVYTNEEDARQEDEDPENTTVQRLCTSKIFRYTVDYERIDDPVYIQTQYSWYMLKKPSKTYSCCFLDFYTTHRIL
;
A
#
# COMPACT_ATOMS: atom_id res chain seq x y z
N MET A 1 -33.64 -27.82 3.38
CA MET A 1 -33.47 -27.13 2.09
C MET A 1 -32.15 -26.40 2.16
N LEU A 2 -31.13 -26.92 1.49
CA LEU A 2 -29.76 -26.40 1.51
C LEU A 2 -29.51 -25.82 0.12
N ILE A 3 -29.43 -24.51 -0.03
CA ILE A 3 -29.08 -23.89 -1.32
C ILE A 3 -27.56 -23.75 -1.33
N ARG A 4 -26.92 -24.69 -2.04
CA ARG A 4 -25.51 -24.68 -2.36
C ARG A 4 -25.36 -23.95 -3.69
N GLY A 5 -25.14 -22.64 -3.64
CA GLY A 5 -24.79 -21.85 -4.83
C GLY A 5 -23.36 -22.19 -5.22
N LYS A 6 -23.19 -22.88 -6.34
CA LYS A 6 -21.90 -23.08 -6.99
C LYS A 6 -22.15 -22.89 -8.48
N ASP A 7 -21.77 -21.73 -8.99
CA ASP A 7 -21.41 -21.58 -10.40
C ASP A 7 -20.03 -20.94 -10.43
N GLN A 8 -19.12 -21.62 -11.12
CA GLN A 8 -17.75 -21.24 -11.39
C GLN A 8 -17.73 -20.63 -12.79
N ASP A 9 -17.14 -19.46 -12.95
CA ASP A 9 -16.70 -18.86 -14.22
C ASP A 9 -15.45 -18.04 -13.85
N GLU A 10 -14.24 -18.59 -13.97
CA GLU A 10 -13.33 -18.45 -15.13
C GLU A 10 -12.86 -17.01 -15.44
N GLY A 11 -12.22 -16.41 -14.44
CA GLY A 11 -11.16 -15.41 -14.54
C GLY A 11 -10.48 -15.35 -13.17
N GLU A 12 -9.14 -15.43 -13.09
CA GLU A 12 -8.48 -15.08 -11.81
C GLU A 12 -8.69 -13.58 -11.61
N ASP A 13 -9.74 -13.23 -10.88
CA ASP A 13 -10.07 -11.87 -10.51
C ASP A 13 -8.92 -11.26 -9.71
N ILE A 14 -8.06 -10.52 -10.43
CA ILE A 14 -7.15 -9.54 -9.85
C ILE A 14 -7.96 -8.47 -9.08
N GLU A 15 -9.29 -8.44 -9.26
CA GLU A 15 -10.27 -7.58 -8.61
C GLU A 15 -10.47 -7.85 -7.11
N ASP A 16 -10.08 -9.02 -6.58
CA ASP A 16 -10.41 -9.39 -5.20
C ASP A 16 -9.40 -8.95 -4.12
N VAL A 17 -8.24 -8.41 -4.51
CA VAL A 17 -7.21 -7.99 -3.53
C VAL A 17 -7.50 -6.55 -3.06
N PRO A 18 -7.89 -6.33 -1.80
CA PRO A 18 -8.33 -5.01 -1.35
C PRO A 18 -7.20 -3.99 -1.38
N VAL A 19 -7.54 -2.76 -1.76
CA VAL A 19 -6.65 -1.60 -1.69
C VAL A 19 -6.86 -0.85 -0.38
N ARG A 20 -5.77 -0.55 0.32
CA ARG A 20 -5.75 0.16 1.60
C ARG A 20 -4.79 1.34 1.53
N VAL A 21 -4.95 2.34 2.39
CA VAL A 21 -3.98 3.42 2.56
C VAL A 21 -3.00 3.03 3.66
N LEU A 22 -1.70 3.25 3.45
CA LEU A 22 -0.65 3.09 4.45
C LEU A 22 0.08 4.43 4.68
N SER A 23 -0.03 4.95 5.90
CA SER A 23 0.45 6.28 6.31
C SER A 23 1.45 6.21 7.47
N ASP A 24 2.31 7.24 7.58
CA ASP A 24 3.48 7.31 8.47
C ASP A 24 4.39 6.08 8.32
N PHE A 25 4.51 5.55 7.11
CA PHE A 25 5.05 4.22 6.88
C PHE A 25 6.57 4.14 6.93
N CYS A 26 7.07 2.94 7.16
CA CYS A 26 8.49 2.63 7.06
C CYS A 26 8.66 1.24 6.45
N ILE A 27 9.64 1.08 5.56
CA ILE A 27 9.98 -0.18 4.91
C ILE A 27 11.33 -0.65 5.41
N PHE A 28 11.40 -1.92 5.82
CA PHE A 28 12.59 -2.48 6.46
C PHE A 28 12.66 -4.00 6.27
N HIS A 29 13.85 -4.56 6.52
CA HIS A 29 14.04 -6.00 6.55
C HIS A 29 13.51 -6.60 7.85
N PRO A 30 12.71 -7.69 7.83
CA PRO A 30 12.01 -8.20 9.00
C PRO A 30 12.94 -8.78 10.07
N LYS A 31 14.15 -9.24 9.72
CA LYS A 31 15.09 -9.80 10.70
C LYS A 31 16.09 -8.79 11.26
N SER A 32 16.60 -7.90 10.41
CA SER A 32 17.65 -6.94 10.79
C SER A 32 17.09 -5.59 11.22
N HIS A 33 15.80 -5.32 10.93
CA HIS A 33 15.12 -4.05 11.17
C HIS A 33 15.81 -2.84 10.50
N GLN A 34 16.70 -3.10 9.55
CA GLN A 34 17.35 -2.06 8.77
C GLN A 34 16.34 -1.47 7.80
N ILE A 35 16.27 -0.14 7.79
CA ILE A 35 15.47 0.63 6.84
C ILE A 35 16.01 0.41 5.44
N GLN A 36 15.13 0.08 4.50
CA GLN A 36 15.51 -0.23 3.12
C GLN A 36 14.64 0.49 2.09
N SER A 37 15.24 0.79 0.94
CA SER A 37 14.56 1.45 -0.18
C SER A 37 13.78 0.44 -1.02
N LEU A 38 12.65 0.88 -1.59
CA LEU A 38 11.94 0.11 -2.62
C LEU A 38 12.77 -0.07 -3.89
N ARG A 39 13.82 0.74 -4.12
CA ARG A 39 14.74 0.56 -5.25
C ARG A 39 15.41 -0.81 -5.29
N LEU A 40 15.45 -1.53 -4.16
CA LEU A 40 16.00 -2.90 -4.13
C LEU A 40 15.27 -3.81 -5.10
N PHE A 41 13.96 -3.64 -5.30
CA PHE A 41 13.20 -4.42 -6.28
C PHE A 41 13.64 -4.21 -7.74
N ASN A 42 14.51 -3.24 -8.03
CA ASN A 42 15.08 -3.03 -9.37
C ASN A 42 16.34 -3.87 -9.61
N ASP A 43 16.88 -4.54 -8.60
CA ASP A 43 18.07 -5.39 -8.68
C ASP A 43 17.73 -6.83 -8.31
N GLU A 44 17.47 -7.68 -9.30
CA GLU A 44 17.08 -9.08 -9.12
C GLU A 44 18.10 -9.93 -8.33
N THR A 45 19.31 -9.42 -8.10
CA THR A 45 20.35 -10.12 -7.32
C THR A 45 20.21 -9.94 -5.80
N GLN A 46 19.38 -9.00 -5.35
CA GLN A 46 19.21 -8.68 -3.93
C GLN A 46 18.06 -9.47 -3.29
N ASP A 47 18.18 -9.77 -1.99
CA ASP A 47 17.06 -10.34 -1.23
C ASP A 47 15.99 -9.27 -0.97
N HIS A 48 14.86 -9.38 -1.67
CA HIS A 48 13.70 -8.47 -1.51
C HIS A 48 12.80 -8.84 -0.33
N ASN A 49 13.36 -9.33 0.77
CA ASN A 49 12.59 -9.61 1.97
C ASN A 49 12.29 -8.32 2.74
N LEU A 50 11.36 -7.52 2.19
CA LEU A 50 10.93 -6.25 2.76
C LEU A 50 9.51 -6.37 3.32
N ILE A 51 9.27 -5.68 4.43
CA ILE A 51 7.95 -5.48 5.01
C ILE A 51 7.74 -3.98 5.24
N ALA A 52 6.48 -3.56 5.25
CA ALA A 52 6.09 -2.22 5.65
C ALA A 52 5.32 -2.26 6.97
N ALA A 53 5.36 -1.19 7.75
CA ALA A 53 4.50 -1.06 8.91
C ALA A 53 4.01 0.37 9.03
N LYS A 54 2.86 0.52 9.71
CA LYS A 54 2.28 1.72 10.38
C LYS A 54 0.77 1.79 10.18
N TRP A 55 0.22 2.99 9.99
CA TRP A 55 -1.21 3.27 10.07
C TRP A 55 -1.90 2.86 8.79
N VAL A 56 -2.89 1.97 8.91
CA VAL A 56 -3.70 1.46 7.80
C VAL A 56 -5.12 1.98 7.92
N GLN A 57 -5.66 2.41 6.78
CA GLN A 57 -7.03 2.87 6.64
C GLN A 57 -7.63 2.29 5.35
N PRO A 58 -8.95 2.03 5.28
CA PRO A 58 -9.62 1.69 4.03
C PRO A 58 -9.54 2.86 3.02
N VAL A 59 -9.59 2.55 1.72
CA VAL A 59 -9.76 3.57 0.68
C VAL A 59 -11.25 3.87 0.56
N TYR A 60 -11.68 5.10 0.84
CA TYR A 60 -13.04 5.56 0.56
C TYR A 60 -13.02 6.31 -0.78
N THR A 61 -13.78 5.84 -1.76
CA THR A 61 -13.96 6.53 -3.05
C THR A 61 -15.09 7.55 -2.92
N ASN A 62 -14.84 8.70 -2.30
CA ASN A 62 -15.80 9.80 -2.29
C ASN A 62 -15.62 10.65 -3.57
N GLU A 63 -16.25 10.23 -4.68
CA GLU A 63 -16.43 11.12 -5.84
C GLU A 63 -17.82 11.80 -5.87
N GLU A 64 -18.77 11.44 -4.99
CA GLU A 64 -20.10 12.06 -4.95
C GLU A 64 -20.61 12.53 -3.56
N ASP A 65 -19.83 12.40 -2.48
CA ASP A 65 -20.33 12.78 -1.14
C ASP A 65 -19.48 13.88 -0.48
N ALA A 66 -19.32 14.99 -1.21
CA ALA A 66 -18.75 16.23 -0.68
C ALA A 66 -19.77 17.06 0.10
N ARG A 67 -20.79 16.43 0.73
CA ARG A 67 -21.78 17.11 1.59
C ARG A 67 -22.34 16.20 2.69
N GLN A 68 -21.49 15.73 3.60
CA GLN A 68 -21.90 15.57 4.99
C GLN A 68 -20.91 16.28 5.91
N GLU A 69 -21.34 17.46 6.34
CA GLU A 69 -20.90 18.08 7.59
C GLU A 69 -21.12 17.06 8.73
N ASP A 70 -20.15 16.95 9.63
CA ASP A 70 -20.16 16.14 10.87
C ASP A 70 -19.70 14.67 10.78
N GLU A 71 -18.59 14.37 10.08
CA GLU A 71 -17.83 13.15 10.39
C GLU A 71 -16.86 13.44 11.55
N ASP A 72 -17.24 12.99 12.74
CA ASP A 72 -16.41 13.03 13.94
C ASP A 72 -15.03 12.39 13.65
N PRO A 73 -13.91 13.12 13.78
CA PRO A 73 -12.57 12.58 13.52
C PRO A 73 -12.21 11.40 14.43
N GLU A 74 -12.99 11.12 15.49
CA GLU A 74 -12.82 9.94 16.33
C GLU A 74 -13.28 8.61 15.69
N ASN A 75 -14.02 8.62 14.56
CA ASN A 75 -14.61 7.38 14.02
C ASN A 75 -13.88 6.76 12.82
N THR A 76 -12.80 7.38 12.31
CA THR A 76 -11.90 6.66 11.38
C THR A 76 -11.03 5.69 12.17
N THR A 77 -11.37 4.41 12.13
CA THR A 77 -10.59 3.36 12.82
C THR A 77 -9.21 3.17 12.16
N VAL A 78 -8.23 3.97 12.58
CA VAL A 78 -6.85 3.86 12.13
C VAL A 78 -6.19 2.68 12.86
N GLN A 79 -5.87 1.61 12.14
CA GLN A 79 -5.20 0.45 12.72
C GLN A 79 -3.68 0.53 12.51
N ARG A 80 -2.88 0.11 13.50
CA ARG A 80 -1.45 -0.14 13.28
C ARG A 80 -1.28 -1.56 12.74
N LEU A 81 -0.64 -1.68 11.59
CA LEU A 81 -0.35 -2.95 10.95
C LEU A 81 1.14 -3.06 10.61
N CYS A 82 1.66 -4.27 10.70
CA CYS A 82 2.87 -4.69 10.01
C CYS A 82 2.44 -5.61 8.87
N THR A 83 2.81 -5.28 7.64
CA THR A 83 2.45 -6.07 6.48
C THR A 83 3.19 -7.39 6.46
N SER A 84 2.70 -8.34 5.67
CA SER A 84 3.49 -9.46 5.18
C SER A 84 4.55 -8.98 4.17
N LYS A 85 5.35 -9.92 3.64
CA LYS A 85 6.39 -9.63 2.64
C LYS A 85 5.80 -8.86 1.46
N ILE A 86 6.50 -7.80 1.08
CA ILE A 86 6.23 -7.02 -0.13
C ILE A 86 6.74 -7.84 -1.32
N PHE A 87 5.88 -8.03 -2.33
CA PHE A 87 6.22 -8.78 -3.54
C PHE A 87 6.69 -7.88 -4.67
N ARG A 88 6.05 -6.72 -4.81
CA ARG A 88 6.40 -5.69 -5.81
C ARG A 88 5.86 -4.33 -5.40
N TYR A 89 6.32 -3.31 -6.11
CA TYR A 89 5.71 -1.99 -6.10
C TYR A 89 5.26 -1.60 -7.52
N THR A 90 4.36 -0.63 -7.61
CA THR A 90 4.00 0.05 -8.85
C THR A 90 3.79 1.53 -8.58
N VAL A 91 4.00 2.35 -9.60
CA VAL A 91 3.68 3.78 -9.57
C VAL A 91 2.58 4.00 -10.58
N ASP A 92 1.49 4.63 -10.16
CA ASP A 92 0.37 4.97 -11.03
C ASP A 92 0.54 6.41 -11.54
N TYR A 93 1.18 6.55 -12.69
CA TYR A 93 1.47 7.85 -13.31
C TYR A 93 0.25 8.53 -13.94
N GLU A 94 -0.92 7.86 -13.96
CA GLU A 94 -2.15 8.42 -14.52
C GLU A 94 -2.94 9.20 -13.45
N ARG A 95 -2.61 9.02 -12.17
CA ARG A 95 -3.26 9.69 -11.05
C ARG A 95 -2.45 10.87 -10.53
N ILE A 96 -3.16 11.84 -9.94
CA ILE A 96 -2.55 12.99 -9.27
C ILE A 96 -1.58 12.51 -8.19
N ASP A 97 -0.41 13.13 -8.14
CA ASP A 97 0.71 12.82 -7.23
C ASP A 97 1.37 11.45 -7.46
N ASP A 98 1.19 10.82 -8.62
CA ASP A 98 1.86 9.58 -9.05
C ASP A 98 1.92 8.53 -7.90
N PRO A 99 0.78 8.10 -7.33
CA PRO A 99 0.78 7.34 -6.09
C PRO A 99 1.53 6.02 -6.23
N VAL A 100 2.34 5.72 -5.22
CA VAL A 100 3.10 4.47 -5.14
C VAL A 100 2.27 3.43 -4.41
N TYR A 101 2.18 2.24 -4.97
CA TYR A 101 1.52 1.10 -4.33
C TYR A 101 2.51 -0.02 -4.08
N ILE A 102 2.32 -0.75 -2.98
CA ILE A 102 3.02 -2.01 -2.70
C ILE A 102 2.03 -3.17 -2.65
N GLN A 103 2.41 -4.30 -3.23
CA GLN A 103 1.62 -5.53 -3.18
C GLN A 103 2.16 -6.48 -2.13
N THR A 104 1.23 -7.08 -1.38
CA THR A 104 1.49 -8.21 -0.49
C THR A 104 0.57 -9.37 -0.86
N GLN A 105 0.73 -10.52 -0.21
CA GLN A 105 -0.20 -11.64 -0.39
C GLN A 105 -1.66 -11.36 -0.01
N TYR A 106 -1.97 -10.28 0.71
CA TYR A 106 -3.32 -10.04 1.25
C TYR A 106 -3.97 -8.72 0.81
N SER A 107 -3.19 -7.74 0.37
CA SER A 107 -3.70 -6.40 0.03
C SER A 107 -2.69 -5.63 -0.81
N TRP A 108 -3.22 -4.66 -1.53
CA TRP A 108 -2.46 -3.52 -2.05
C TRP A 108 -2.48 -2.38 -1.04
N TYR A 109 -1.36 -1.69 -0.89
CA TYR A 109 -1.27 -0.50 -0.04
C TYR A 109 -0.81 0.70 -0.85
N MET A 110 -1.65 1.72 -0.94
CA MET A 110 -1.29 3.05 -1.42
C MET A 110 -0.45 3.75 -0.36
N LEU A 111 0.79 4.08 -0.69
CA LEU A 111 1.72 4.77 0.18
C LEU A 111 1.43 6.26 0.16
N LYS A 112 1.11 6.84 1.32
CA LYS A 112 0.85 8.29 1.46
C LYS A 112 2.05 9.02 2.07
N LYS A 113 2.06 9.20 3.38
CA LYS A 113 3.12 9.94 4.08
C LYS A 113 4.17 8.95 4.62
N PRO A 114 5.45 9.04 4.20
CA PRO A 114 6.50 8.26 4.85
C PRO A 114 6.72 8.77 6.27
N SER A 115 7.18 7.90 7.17
CA SER A 115 7.61 8.31 8.51
C SER A 115 8.79 9.27 8.45
N LYS A 116 8.97 10.06 9.52
CA LYS A 116 10.08 11.02 9.61
C LYS A 116 11.46 10.37 9.39
N THR A 117 11.65 9.14 9.86
CA THR A 117 12.92 8.41 9.70
C THR A 117 13.06 7.80 8.30
N TYR A 118 11.94 7.51 7.63
CA TYR A 118 11.93 6.92 6.30
C TYR A 118 11.90 7.95 5.17
N SER A 119 11.60 9.22 5.47
CA SER A 119 11.34 10.26 4.47
C SER A 119 12.46 10.45 3.46
N CYS A 120 13.73 10.52 3.91
CA CYS A 120 14.87 10.66 3.00
C CYS A 120 14.99 9.45 2.06
N CYS A 121 14.87 8.23 2.60
CA CYS A 121 14.95 7.00 1.81
C CYS A 121 13.82 6.91 0.76
N PHE A 122 12.61 7.33 1.13
CA PHE A 122 11.48 7.36 0.21
C PHE A 122 11.60 8.46 -0.85
N LEU A 123 12.10 9.65 -0.47
CA LEU A 123 12.31 10.75 -1.40
C LEU A 123 13.34 10.39 -2.47
N ASP A 124 14.45 9.75 -2.06
CA ASP A 124 15.45 9.26 -3.01
C ASP A 124 14.82 8.30 -4.01
N PHE A 125 14.06 7.30 -3.53
CA PHE A 125 13.31 6.40 -4.38
C PHE A 125 12.38 7.15 -5.35
N TYR A 126 11.52 8.02 -4.82
CA TYR A 126 10.43 8.66 -5.55
C TYR A 126 10.92 9.70 -6.58
N THR A 127 12.02 10.41 -6.30
CA THR A 127 12.60 11.38 -7.24
C THR A 127 13.09 10.73 -8.53
N THR A 128 13.56 9.48 -8.51
CA THR A 128 13.89 8.74 -9.74
C THR A 128 12.68 8.54 -10.64
N HIS A 129 11.48 8.43 -10.08
CA HIS A 129 10.25 8.18 -10.81
C HIS A 129 9.59 9.47 -11.33
N ARG A 130 9.88 10.64 -10.75
CA ARG A 130 9.31 11.94 -11.20
C ARG A 130 10.08 12.65 -12.31
N ILE A 131 11.31 12.23 -12.61
CA ILE A 131 12.20 12.89 -13.59
C ILE A 131 12.13 12.20 -14.97
N LEU A 132 11.20 11.26 -15.16
CA LEU A 132 10.96 10.59 -16.44
C LEU A 132 9.85 11.29 -17.23
#